data_AF-A0A2D5Q8K2-F1
#
_entry.id   AF-A0A2D5Q8K2-F1
#
_cell.length_a   1.000
_cell.length_b   1.000
_cell.length_c   1.000
_cell.angle_alpha   90.00
_cell.angle_beta   90.00
_cell.angle_gamma   90.00
#
_symmetry.space_group_name_H-M   'P 1'
#
loop_
_entity.id
_entity.type
_entity.pdbx_description
1 polymer ?
#
loop_
_entity_poly.entity_id
_entity_poly.type
_entity_poly.pdbx_seq_one_letter_code
_entity_poly.pdbx_strand_id
1 'polypeptide(L)'
;MSMPRKAMQELGFQACCLRCDAPDEAGTSRCSPCIQHHRSIREVIAAAPADDPLYQLAKELMAMAAEPHRYDHDEVHGASLLQQQRLAAALVDAPAKPDGLTVAQLFDQQRSSSKSNALRDVGNQNPWKDAPMEAKEAQEMAETTWAIEEQEVVHYGARTIPSQPIQRVDRSERIGEDTALTDRVHAAASQKSLDEDAAKIFEDIEFNQRQAERKALKSAMDDVKTLVDDDLEF
;
A
#
# COMPACT_ATOMS: atom_id res chain seq x y z
N MET A 1 -5.90 33.68 0.84
CA MET A 1 -7.19 32.98 0.95
C MET A 1 -7.53 32.84 2.43
N SER A 2 -8.81 32.85 2.78
CA SER A 2 -9.28 32.83 4.16
C SER A 2 -9.42 31.41 4.70
N MET A 3 -9.17 31.23 6.00
CA MET A 3 -9.46 29.98 6.68
C MET A 3 -10.97 29.69 6.64
N PRO A 4 -11.40 28.41 6.53
CA PRO A 4 -12.81 28.08 6.61
C PRO A 4 -13.40 28.52 7.94
N ARG A 5 -14.60 29.12 7.90
CA ARG A 5 -15.30 29.51 9.12
C ARG A 5 -15.65 28.27 9.94
N LYS A 6 -15.48 28.35 11.27
CA LYS A 6 -15.82 27.26 12.19
C LYS A 6 -17.25 26.73 11.99
N ALA A 7 -18.23 27.61 11.80
CA ALA A 7 -19.62 27.21 11.52
C ALA A 7 -19.75 26.36 10.24
N MET A 8 -19.01 26.68 9.18
CA MET A 8 -19.03 25.91 7.94
C MET A 8 -18.28 24.58 8.07
N GLN A 9 -17.22 24.55 8.90
CA GLN A 9 -16.49 23.32 9.22
C GLN A 9 -17.36 22.35 10.03
N GLU A 10 -18.08 22.83 11.05
CA GLU A 10 -19.04 22.02 11.83
C GLU A 10 -20.20 21.51 10.97
N LEU A 11 -20.59 22.29 9.96
CA LEU A 11 -21.61 21.90 8.99
C LEU A 11 -21.10 20.89 7.95
N GLY A 12 -19.79 20.67 7.83
CA GLY A 12 -19.18 19.79 6.80
C GLY A 12 -19.08 20.43 5.41
N PHE A 13 -19.24 21.75 5.31
CA PHE A 13 -19.24 22.51 4.06
C PHE A 13 -18.06 23.48 3.96
N GLN A 14 -16.92 23.16 4.60
CA GLN A 14 -15.70 23.97 4.53
C GLN A 14 -15.24 24.24 3.10
N ALA A 15 -15.53 23.33 2.16
CA ALA A 15 -15.27 23.45 0.73
C ALA A 15 -15.77 24.77 0.12
N CYS A 16 -16.95 25.22 0.56
CA CYS A 16 -17.60 26.43 0.05
C CYS A 16 -16.77 27.67 0.41
N CYS A 17 -16.18 27.69 1.61
CA CYS A 17 -15.28 28.77 2.03
C CYS A 17 -14.02 28.83 1.17
N LEU A 18 -13.46 27.68 0.78
CA LEU A 18 -12.26 27.58 -0.05
C LEU A 18 -12.44 28.19 -1.46
N ARG A 19 -13.68 28.36 -1.92
CA ARG A 19 -14.01 28.87 -3.27
C ARG A 19 -14.55 30.31 -3.27
N CYS A 20 -14.91 30.84 -2.10
CA CYS A 20 -15.61 32.13 -1.99
C CYS A 20 -14.66 33.33 -1.87
N ASP A 21 -13.39 33.10 -1.54
CA ASP A 21 -12.32 34.12 -1.33
C ASP A 21 -12.71 35.28 -0.40
N ALA A 22 -13.77 35.13 0.40
CA ALA A 22 -14.22 36.15 1.33
C ALA A 22 -13.22 36.28 2.51
N PRO A 23 -12.86 37.49 2.96
CA PRO A 23 -11.88 37.67 4.05
C PRO A 23 -12.36 37.03 5.36
N ASP A 24 -11.41 36.55 6.19
CA ASP A 24 -11.69 35.90 7.47
C ASP A 24 -11.95 36.90 8.62
N GLU A 25 -12.78 37.92 8.38
CA GLU A 25 -13.10 38.95 9.39
C GLU A 25 -14.44 38.67 10.07
N ALA A 26 -14.52 38.73 11.39
CA ALA A 26 -15.78 38.53 12.10
C ALA A 26 -16.82 39.58 11.66
N GLY A 27 -18.03 39.14 11.28
CA GLY A 27 -19.10 40.04 10.85
C GLY A 27 -19.13 40.39 9.36
N THR A 28 -18.31 39.75 8.51
CA THR A 28 -18.45 39.91 7.04
C THR A 28 -19.86 39.50 6.59
N SER A 29 -20.61 40.45 6.05
CA SER A 29 -22.00 40.26 5.62
C SER A 29 -22.16 39.15 4.56
N ARG A 30 -21.13 38.92 3.76
CA ARG A 30 -21.11 37.92 2.67
C ARG A 30 -21.19 36.47 3.17
N CYS A 31 -20.64 36.15 4.35
CA CYS A 31 -20.61 34.76 4.84
C CYS A 31 -21.93 34.34 5.50
N SER A 32 -22.67 35.28 6.11
CA SER A 32 -23.93 35.02 6.81
C SER A 32 -24.98 34.28 5.95
N PRO A 33 -25.32 34.73 4.72
CA PRO A 33 -26.31 34.04 3.89
C PRO A 33 -25.85 32.64 3.49
N CYS A 34 -24.55 32.43 3.19
CA CYS A 34 -24.03 31.11 2.88
C CYS A 34 -24.20 30.13 4.06
N ILE A 35 -23.84 30.57 5.27
CA ILE A 35 -23.96 29.74 6.48
C ILE A 35 -25.43 29.40 6.75
N GLN A 36 -26.33 30.39 6.64
CA GLN A 36 -27.77 30.18 6.83
C GLN A 36 -28.34 29.19 5.80
N HIS A 37 -27.94 29.31 4.54
CA HIS A 37 -28.39 28.42 3.48
C HIS A 37 -27.90 26.97 3.67
N HIS A 38 -26.63 26.77 4.00
CA HIS A 38 -26.12 25.43 4.27
C HIS A 38 -26.73 24.79 5.52
N ARG A 39 -27.05 25.61 6.53
CA ARG A 39 -27.79 25.15 7.71
C ARG A 39 -29.18 24.65 7.35
N SER A 40 -29.94 25.42 6.56
CA SER A 40 -31.29 25.02 6.15
C SER A 40 -31.28 23.77 5.27
N ILE A 41 -30.33 23.64 4.34
CA ILE A 41 -30.17 22.43 3.53
C ILE A 41 -29.91 21.21 4.43
N ARG A 42 -29.03 21.34 5.43
CA ARG A 42 -28.72 20.23 6.33
C ARG A 42 -29.94 19.82 7.16
N GLU A 43 -30.75 20.77 7.61
CA GLU A 43 -32.02 20.49 8.31
C GLU A 43 -33.02 19.77 7.39
N VAL A 44 -33.15 20.21 6.14
CA VAL A 44 -34.03 19.57 5.14
C VAL A 44 -33.59 18.13 4.87
N ILE A 45 -32.30 17.88 4.66
CA ILE A 45 -31.80 16.52 4.39
C ILE A 45 -31.90 15.62 5.62
N ALA A 46 -31.74 16.17 6.83
CA ALA A 46 -31.91 15.43 8.08
C ALA A 46 -33.37 15.03 8.34
N ALA A 47 -34.32 15.89 7.97
CA ALA A 47 -35.76 15.62 8.09
C ALA A 47 -36.31 14.73 6.96
N ALA A 48 -35.53 14.47 5.92
CA ALA A 48 -35.99 13.73 4.74
C ALA A 48 -36.10 12.21 4.98
N PRO A 49 -37.05 11.54 4.30
CA PRO A 49 -37.19 10.08 4.35
C PRO A 49 -35.88 9.37 3.99
N ALA A 50 -35.60 8.24 4.66
CA ALA A 50 -34.39 7.46 4.41
C ALA A 50 -34.38 6.76 3.04
N ASP A 51 -35.57 6.44 2.51
CA ASP A 51 -35.74 5.63 1.29
C ASP A 51 -35.83 6.46 0.01
N ASP A 52 -35.77 7.79 0.11
CA ASP A 52 -35.84 8.66 -1.06
C ASP A 52 -34.45 8.75 -1.73
N PRO A 53 -34.32 8.30 -3.00
CA PRO A 53 -33.02 8.22 -3.68
C PRO A 53 -32.36 9.60 -3.85
N LEU A 54 -33.13 10.68 -3.96
CA LEU A 54 -32.57 12.03 -4.07
C LEU A 54 -31.89 12.44 -2.78
N TYR A 55 -32.51 12.15 -1.64
CA TYR A 55 -31.94 12.50 -0.33
C TYR A 55 -30.83 11.55 0.09
N GLN A 56 -30.83 10.30 -0.37
CA GLN A 56 -29.68 9.41 -0.24
C GLN A 56 -28.46 9.98 -0.97
N LEU A 57 -28.62 10.34 -2.25
CA LEU A 57 -27.56 10.99 -3.02
C LEU A 57 -27.08 12.29 -2.33
N ALA A 58 -27.99 13.11 -1.81
CA ALA A 58 -27.63 14.33 -1.10
C ALA A 58 -26.81 14.04 0.18
N LYS A 59 -27.13 12.97 0.92
CA LYS A 59 -26.37 12.53 2.10
C LYS A 59 -24.97 12.04 1.71
N GLU A 60 -24.84 11.29 0.63
CA GLU A 60 -23.55 10.84 0.10
C GLU A 60 -22.67 12.02 -0.33
N LEU A 61 -23.22 12.98 -1.09
CA LEU A 61 -22.50 14.18 -1.48
C LEU A 61 -22.05 15.02 -0.28
N MET A 62 -22.85 15.10 0.79
CA MET A 62 -22.44 15.75 2.03
C MET A 62 -21.31 15.00 2.74
N ALA A 63 -21.35 13.67 2.78
CA ALA A 63 -20.29 12.86 3.37
C ALA A 63 -18.97 13.04 2.60
N MET A 64 -19.02 13.06 1.27
CA MET A 64 -17.86 13.35 0.41
C MET A 64 -17.28 14.74 0.68
N ALA A 65 -18.14 15.77 0.78
CA ALA A 65 -17.68 17.14 1.03
C ALA A 65 -17.05 17.31 2.42
N ALA A 66 -17.59 16.62 3.43
CA ALA A 66 -17.11 16.66 4.80
C ALA A 66 -15.75 15.96 4.98
N GLU A 67 -15.59 14.78 4.38
CA GLU A 67 -14.37 13.96 4.46
C GLU A 67 -13.79 13.60 3.07
N PRO A 68 -13.27 14.58 2.30
CA PRO A 68 -12.85 14.35 0.91
C PRO A 68 -11.77 13.28 0.75
N HIS A 69 -10.94 13.08 1.77
CA HIS A 69 -9.83 12.12 1.78
C HIS A 69 -10.29 10.66 1.79
N ARG A 70 -11.56 10.39 2.11
CA ARG A 70 -12.13 9.04 2.07
C ARG A 70 -12.71 8.67 0.71
N TYR A 71 -12.85 9.64 -0.19
CA TYR A 71 -13.53 9.49 -1.48
C TYR A 71 -12.68 10.06 -2.63
N ASP A 72 -11.38 10.21 -2.42
CA ASP A 72 -10.43 10.73 -3.40
C ASP A 72 -10.27 9.83 -4.64
N HIS A 73 -10.62 8.55 -4.50
CA HIS A 73 -10.64 7.53 -5.54
C HIS A 73 -11.97 7.44 -6.29
N ASP A 74 -12.97 8.26 -5.95
CA ASP A 74 -14.26 8.28 -6.67
C ASP A 74 -14.04 8.69 -8.14
N GLU A 75 -14.59 7.93 -9.08
CA GLU A 75 -14.34 8.13 -10.52
C GLU A 75 -14.86 9.48 -11.03
N VAL A 76 -15.93 10.00 -10.43
CA VAL A 76 -16.61 11.23 -10.87
C VAL A 76 -16.13 12.44 -10.07
N HIS A 77 -16.10 12.32 -8.74
CA HIS A 77 -15.88 13.43 -7.81
C HIS A 77 -14.44 13.49 -7.30
N GLY A 78 -13.65 12.41 -7.42
CA GLY A 78 -12.32 12.29 -6.82
C GLY A 78 -11.37 13.43 -7.20
N ALA A 79 -11.37 13.85 -8.46
CA ALA A 79 -10.57 14.99 -8.92
C ALA A 79 -10.93 16.32 -8.22
N SER A 80 -12.23 16.59 -8.03
CA SER A 80 -12.71 17.78 -7.33
C SER A 80 -12.41 17.71 -5.83
N LEU A 81 -12.53 16.52 -5.23
CA LEU A 81 -12.24 16.27 -3.82
C LEU A 81 -10.75 16.41 -3.52
N LEU A 82 -9.88 15.93 -4.41
CA LEU A 82 -8.43 16.15 -4.35
C LEU A 82 -8.08 17.64 -4.46
N GLN A 83 -8.73 18.37 -5.37
CA GLN A 83 -8.53 19.82 -5.48
C GLN A 83 -8.96 20.54 -4.19
N GLN A 84 -10.10 20.14 -3.60
CA GLN A 84 -10.56 20.69 -2.33
C GLN A 84 -9.53 20.47 -1.21
N GLN A 85 -8.93 19.27 -1.12
CA GLN A 85 -7.88 18.99 -0.14
C GLN A 85 -6.63 19.84 -0.37
N ARG A 86 -6.21 20.02 -1.63
CA ARG A 86 -5.06 20.88 -1.98
C ARG A 86 -5.28 22.33 -1.55
N LEU A 87 -6.49 22.88 -1.78
CA LEU A 87 -6.84 24.23 -1.36
C LEU A 87 -6.88 24.36 0.17
N ALA A 88 -7.41 23.35 0.86
CA ALA A 88 -7.41 23.32 2.32
C ALA A 88 -5.99 23.25 2.89
N ALA A 89 -5.11 22.43 2.30
CA ALA A 89 -3.72 22.32 2.72
C ALA A 89 -2.93 23.62 2.50
N ALA A 90 -3.23 24.37 1.44
CA ALA A 90 -2.60 25.66 1.16
C ALA A 90 -2.94 26.77 2.18
N LEU A 91 -3.99 26.59 2.98
CA LEU A 91 -4.41 27.52 4.02
C LEU A 91 -3.80 27.23 5.39
N VAL A 92 -3.34 25.98 5.60
CA VAL A 92 -2.66 25.60 6.83
C VAL A 92 -1.20 25.89 6.64
N ASP A 93 -0.64 26.80 7.45
CA ASP A 93 0.80 26.98 7.50
C ASP A 93 1.45 25.62 7.79
N ALA A 94 2.46 25.27 7.00
CA ALA A 94 3.20 24.04 7.23
C ALA A 94 3.64 24.03 8.70
N PRO A 95 3.32 22.96 9.47
CA PRO A 95 3.68 22.92 10.87
C PRO A 95 5.18 23.17 10.96
N ALA A 96 5.58 24.08 11.85
CA ALA A 96 6.98 24.40 12.04
C ALA A 96 7.74 23.08 12.23
N LYS A 97 8.79 22.87 11.44
CA LYS A 97 9.62 21.67 11.59
C LYS A 97 10.06 21.63 13.05
N PRO A 98 9.81 20.54 13.77
CA PRO A 98 10.17 20.48 15.18
C PRO A 98 11.69 20.65 15.32
N ASP A 99 12.11 21.56 16.19
CA ASP A 99 13.52 21.75 16.47
C ASP A 99 14.11 20.46 17.05
N GLY A 100 15.35 20.13 16.68
CA GLY A 100 16.01 18.90 17.13
C GLY A 100 16.11 18.79 18.66
N LEU A 101 16.13 19.93 19.36
CA LEU A 101 16.09 20.00 20.83
C LEU A 101 14.72 19.61 21.39
N THR A 102 13.63 20.03 20.74
CA THR A 102 12.26 19.66 21.15
C THR A 102 12.00 18.18 20.94
N VAL A 103 12.57 17.61 19.87
CA VAL A 103 12.51 16.17 19.60
C VAL A 103 13.27 15.38 20.67
N ALA A 104 14.48 15.81 21.02
CA ALA A 104 15.25 15.17 22.10
C ALA A 104 14.52 15.21 23.44
N GLN A 105 13.93 16.35 23.81
CA GLN A 105 13.13 16.50 25.02
C GLN A 105 11.91 15.57 25.04
N LEU A 106 11.23 15.40 23.89
CA LEU A 106 10.13 14.44 23.76
C LEU A 106 10.60 12.99 23.99
N PHE A 107 11.75 12.61 23.45
CA PHE A 107 12.33 11.28 23.67
C PHE A 107 12.72 11.07 25.14
N ASP A 108 13.28 12.08 25.81
CA ASP A 108 13.65 11.97 27.23
C ASP A 108 12.42 11.92 28.14
N GLN A 109 11.35 12.65 27.81
CA GLN A 109 10.04 12.50 28.47
C GLN A 109 9.46 11.10 28.27
N GLN A 110 9.56 10.53 27.06
CA GLN A 110 9.07 9.18 26.80
C GLN A 110 9.90 8.12 27.53
N ARG A 111 11.23 8.28 27.60
CA ARG A 111 12.13 7.39 28.35
C ARG A 111 11.87 7.42 29.85
N SER A 112 11.63 8.62 30.41
CA SER A 112 11.33 8.77 31.83
C SER A 112 9.92 8.32 32.21
N SER A 113 8.99 8.30 31.25
CA SER A 113 7.65 7.74 31.47
C SER A 113 7.66 6.21 31.35
N SER A 114 7.61 5.49 32.46
CA SER A 114 7.31 4.06 32.46
C SER A 114 5.79 3.85 32.37
N LYS A 115 5.26 3.78 31.14
CA LYS A 115 3.88 3.33 30.94
C LYS A 115 3.80 1.84 31.27
N SER A 116 2.79 1.44 32.05
CA SER A 116 2.49 0.03 32.29
C SER A 116 2.20 -0.65 30.96
N ASN A 117 2.89 -1.76 30.70
CA ASN A 117 2.73 -2.52 29.47
C ASN A 117 2.51 -3.98 29.88
N ALA A 118 1.27 -4.46 29.75
CA ALA A 118 0.89 -5.81 30.15
C ALA A 118 1.77 -6.90 29.50
N LEU A 119 2.24 -6.69 28.27
CA LEU A 119 3.17 -7.62 27.61
C LEU A 119 4.56 -7.61 28.27
N ARG A 120 5.03 -6.43 28.71
CA ARG A 120 6.32 -6.27 29.40
C ARG A 120 6.28 -6.72 30.86
N ASP A 121 5.15 -6.55 31.51
CA ASP A 121 4.98 -6.72 32.96
C ASP A 121 4.42 -8.10 33.32
N VAL A 122 3.62 -8.73 32.44
CA VAL A 122 3.04 -10.08 32.64
C VAL A 122 3.60 -11.10 31.65
N GLY A 123 3.87 -10.68 30.41
CA GLY A 123 4.32 -11.59 29.34
C GLY A 123 5.79 -11.98 29.43
N ASN A 124 6.65 -11.09 29.92
CA ASN A 124 8.07 -11.39 30.11
C ASN A 124 8.33 -11.90 31.54
N GLN A 125 8.19 -13.21 31.73
CA GLN A 125 8.53 -13.91 32.97
C GLN A 125 10.01 -14.31 33.05
N ASN A 126 10.87 -13.77 32.18
CA ASN A 126 12.30 -14.08 32.20
C ASN A 126 12.93 -13.60 33.53
N PRO A 127 13.49 -14.51 34.36
CA PRO A 127 14.17 -14.14 35.61
C PRO A 127 15.38 -13.22 35.41
N TRP A 128 15.97 -13.23 34.20
CA TRP A 128 17.18 -12.48 33.86
C TRP A 128 16.89 -11.20 33.05
N LYS A 129 15.65 -10.71 33.09
CA LYS A 129 15.22 -9.50 32.36
C LYS A 129 15.96 -8.25 32.80
N ASP A 130 16.13 -8.07 34.11
CA ASP A 130 16.68 -6.85 34.70
C ASP A 130 18.16 -7.01 35.12
N ALA A 131 18.63 -8.25 35.25
CA ALA A 131 20.03 -8.56 35.51
C ALA A 131 20.41 -9.88 34.83
N PRO A 132 21.62 -9.96 34.22
CA PRO A 132 22.11 -11.22 33.69
C PRO A 132 22.29 -12.25 34.80
N MET A 133 22.26 -13.53 34.43
CA MET A 133 22.58 -14.63 35.33
C MET A 133 24.01 -14.50 35.89
N GLU A 134 24.21 -14.97 37.12
CA GLU A 134 25.53 -15.06 37.73
C GLU A 134 26.46 -15.98 36.92
N ALA A 135 27.75 -15.64 36.84
CA ALA A 135 28.68 -16.30 35.93
C ALA A 135 28.81 -17.82 36.15
N LYS A 136 28.67 -18.27 37.40
CA LYS A 136 28.71 -19.70 37.75
C LYS A 136 27.47 -20.45 37.29
N GLU A 137 26.29 -19.89 37.54
CA GLU A 137 25.03 -20.47 37.09
C GLU A 137 24.96 -20.52 35.56
N ALA A 138 25.51 -19.50 34.89
CA ALA A 138 25.56 -19.45 33.43
C ALA A 138 26.47 -20.54 32.85
N GLN A 139 27.58 -20.86 33.52
CA GLN A 139 28.46 -21.97 33.14
C GLN A 139 27.77 -23.32 33.34
N GLU A 140 27.12 -23.54 34.48
CA GLU A 140 26.37 -24.78 34.75
C GLU A 140 25.21 -24.98 33.76
N MET A 141 24.50 -23.90 33.40
CA MET A 141 23.46 -23.93 32.37
C MET A 141 24.04 -24.23 30.98
N ALA A 142 25.19 -23.64 30.63
CA ALA A 142 25.83 -23.91 29.35
C ALA A 142 26.28 -25.37 29.25
N GLU A 143 26.87 -25.93 30.30
CA GLU A 143 27.30 -27.33 30.34
C GLU A 143 26.13 -28.30 30.19
N THR A 144 24.95 -27.97 30.74
CA THR A 144 23.75 -28.83 30.66
C THR A 144 22.96 -28.66 29.37
N THR A 145 22.88 -27.43 28.83
CA THR A 145 22.05 -27.11 27.67
C THR A 145 22.81 -27.32 26.36
N TRP A 146 24.13 -27.12 26.39
CA TRP A 146 25.03 -27.26 25.24
C TRP A 146 25.90 -28.50 25.39
N ALA A 147 25.51 -29.43 26.26
CA ALA A 147 25.93 -30.82 26.14
C ALA A 147 25.44 -31.33 24.79
N ILE A 148 26.27 -31.12 23.76
CA ILE A 148 26.14 -31.79 22.48
C ILE A 148 26.45 -33.24 22.80
N GLU A 149 25.43 -34.02 23.16
CA GLU A 149 25.52 -35.46 22.94
C GLU A 149 25.94 -35.61 21.49
N GLU A 150 27.04 -36.33 21.21
CA GLU A 150 27.49 -36.69 19.86
C GLU A 150 26.49 -37.65 19.17
N GLN A 151 25.19 -37.42 19.33
CA GLN A 151 24.23 -37.87 18.35
C GLN A 151 24.45 -37.00 17.11
N GLU A 152 25.33 -37.51 16.25
CA GLU A 152 25.38 -37.14 14.85
C GLU A 152 23.94 -36.89 14.39
N VAL A 153 23.60 -35.63 14.16
CA VAL A 153 22.34 -35.28 13.52
C VAL A 153 22.49 -35.83 12.11
N VAL A 154 22.04 -37.06 11.90
CA VAL A 154 22.26 -37.90 10.70
C VAL A 154 21.86 -37.17 9.40
N HIS A 155 21.13 -36.07 9.51
CA HIS A 155 20.62 -35.27 8.40
C HIS A 155 21.00 -33.78 8.45
N TYR A 156 22.01 -33.38 9.25
CA TYR A 156 22.48 -32.00 9.22
C TYR A 156 23.08 -31.67 7.84
N GLY A 157 22.40 -30.80 7.09
CA GLY A 157 22.79 -30.44 5.72
C GLY A 157 22.25 -31.37 4.63
N ALA A 158 21.45 -32.39 4.96
CA ALA A 158 20.80 -33.21 3.94
C ALA A 158 19.73 -32.39 3.18
N ARG A 159 19.72 -32.48 1.85
CA ARG A 159 18.67 -31.86 1.04
C ARG A 159 17.34 -32.50 1.39
N THR A 160 16.34 -31.69 1.69
CA THR A 160 14.98 -32.17 1.90
C THR A 160 14.42 -32.65 0.57
N ILE A 161 14.29 -33.95 0.41
CA ILE A 161 13.58 -34.56 -0.72
C ILE A 161 12.08 -34.51 -0.35
N PRO A 162 11.25 -33.76 -1.10
CA PRO A 162 9.82 -33.72 -0.86
C PRO A 162 9.24 -35.13 -0.93
N SER A 163 8.40 -35.51 0.02
CA SER A 163 7.71 -36.81 0.03
C SER A 163 6.69 -36.96 -1.09
N GLN A 164 6.34 -35.86 -1.76
CA GLN A 164 5.44 -35.82 -2.91
C GLN A 164 6.01 -34.93 -4.01
N PRO A 165 5.78 -35.26 -5.30
CA PRO A 165 6.16 -34.40 -6.41
C PRO A 165 5.42 -33.05 -6.30
N ILE A 166 6.18 -31.96 -6.33
CA ILE A 166 5.63 -30.61 -6.29
C ILE A 166 4.87 -30.37 -7.60
N GLN A 167 3.58 -30.06 -7.50
CA GLN A 167 2.77 -29.73 -8.67
C GLN A 167 3.29 -28.45 -9.32
N ARG A 168 3.42 -28.46 -10.64
CA ARG A 168 3.81 -27.29 -11.42
C ARG A 168 2.71 -26.24 -11.31
N VAL A 169 3.03 -25.09 -10.73
CA VAL A 169 2.12 -23.95 -10.64
C VAL A 169 1.90 -23.38 -12.04
N ASP A 170 0.65 -23.11 -12.41
CA ASP A 170 0.33 -22.39 -13.64
C ASP A 170 0.81 -20.93 -13.52
N ARG A 171 1.59 -20.48 -14.50
CA ARG A 171 2.21 -19.15 -14.53
C ARG A 171 1.68 -18.29 -15.67
N SER A 172 0.68 -18.78 -16.41
CA SER A 172 0.11 -18.11 -17.57
C SER A 172 -0.42 -16.70 -17.26
N GLU A 173 -1.01 -16.48 -16.07
CA GLU A 173 -1.61 -15.19 -15.68
C GLU A 173 -0.59 -14.17 -15.12
N ARG A 174 0.69 -14.52 -14.99
CA ARG A 174 1.69 -13.60 -14.43
C ARG A 174 2.12 -12.60 -15.50
N ILE A 175 1.66 -11.36 -15.34
CA ILE A 175 2.02 -10.21 -16.19
C ILE A 175 3.56 -10.09 -16.24
N GLY A 176 4.13 -10.24 -17.45
CA GLY A 176 5.58 -10.22 -17.70
C GLY A 176 6.24 -11.58 -17.93
N GLU A 177 5.55 -12.71 -17.71
CA GLU A 177 6.03 -14.07 -18.04
C GLU A 177 5.34 -14.65 -19.29
N ASP A 178 4.33 -13.95 -19.85
CA ASP A 178 3.72 -14.32 -21.12
C ASP A 178 4.67 -14.06 -22.30
N THR A 179 5.38 -15.12 -22.66
CA THR A 179 6.31 -15.13 -23.81
C THR A 179 5.60 -14.89 -25.14
N ALA A 180 4.34 -15.31 -25.30
CA ALA A 180 3.61 -15.15 -26.56
C ALA A 180 3.18 -13.69 -26.76
N LEU A 181 2.62 -13.07 -25.73
CA LEU A 181 2.27 -11.64 -25.78
C LEU A 181 3.53 -10.78 -25.96
N THR A 182 4.61 -11.10 -25.26
CA THR A 182 5.90 -10.41 -25.39
C THR A 182 6.45 -10.50 -26.82
N ASP A 183 6.45 -11.69 -27.41
CA ASP A 183 6.91 -11.90 -28.79
C ASP A 183 6.05 -11.14 -29.81
N ARG A 184 4.72 -11.11 -29.59
CA ARG A 184 3.78 -10.35 -30.44
C ARG A 184 4.00 -8.84 -30.32
N VAL A 185 4.18 -8.31 -29.12
CA VAL A 185 4.46 -6.87 -28.91
C VAL A 185 5.78 -6.46 -29.57
N HIS A 186 6.82 -7.30 -29.48
CA HIS A 186 8.07 -7.02 -30.16
C HIS A 186 7.96 -7.11 -31.69
N ALA A 187 7.18 -8.06 -32.23
CA ALA A 187 6.89 -8.17 -33.66
C ALA A 187 6.04 -6.97 -34.15
N ALA A 188 5.10 -6.48 -33.36
CA ALA A 188 4.34 -5.28 -33.71
C ALA A 188 5.21 -4.00 -33.68
N ALA A 189 6.21 -3.95 -32.79
CA ALA A 189 7.09 -2.79 -32.64
C ALA A 189 8.03 -2.59 -33.85
N SER A 190 8.43 -3.67 -34.53
CA SER A 190 9.29 -3.63 -35.72
C SER A 190 8.57 -3.15 -36.99
N GLN A 191 7.23 -3.22 -37.03
CA GLN A 191 6.42 -2.96 -38.23
C GLN A 191 5.65 -1.63 -38.22
N LYS A 192 5.99 -0.69 -37.31
CA LYS A 192 5.28 0.60 -37.15
C LYS A 192 5.26 1.52 -38.38
N SER A 193 6.11 1.28 -39.38
CA SER A 193 6.21 2.10 -40.60
C SER A 193 5.50 1.52 -41.82
N LEU A 194 4.83 0.37 -41.68
CA LEU A 194 4.11 -0.30 -42.78
C LEU A 194 2.61 0.03 -42.77
N ASP A 195 1.97 -0.19 -43.92
CA ASP A 195 0.52 -0.14 -44.06
C ASP A 195 -0.16 -1.23 -43.20
N GLU A 196 -1.38 -0.99 -42.72
CA GLU A 196 -2.03 -1.83 -41.69
C GLU A 196 -2.15 -3.30 -42.08
N ASP A 197 -2.45 -3.59 -43.36
CA ASP A 197 -2.61 -4.95 -43.85
C ASP A 197 -1.26 -5.65 -44.05
N ALA A 198 -0.23 -4.91 -44.48
CA ALA A 198 1.13 -5.43 -44.60
C ALA A 198 1.75 -5.68 -43.22
N ALA A 199 1.53 -4.76 -42.26
CA ALA A 199 2.04 -4.86 -40.90
C ALA A 199 1.58 -6.14 -40.21
N LYS A 200 0.29 -6.51 -40.34
CA LYS A 200 -0.26 -7.75 -39.78
C LYS A 200 0.42 -9.00 -40.33
N ILE A 201 0.65 -9.05 -41.65
CA ILE A 201 1.30 -10.20 -42.30
C ILE A 201 2.74 -10.36 -41.79
N PHE A 202 3.49 -9.27 -41.69
CA PHE A 202 4.88 -9.32 -41.22
C PHE A 202 4.98 -9.56 -39.70
N GLU A 203 4.03 -9.05 -38.91
CA GLU A 203 3.91 -9.36 -37.48
C GLU A 203 3.72 -10.86 -37.27
N ASP A 204 2.80 -11.50 -38.00
CA ASP A 204 2.55 -12.93 -37.90
C ASP A 204 3.76 -13.77 -38.33
N ILE A 205 4.49 -13.36 -39.37
CA ILE A 205 5.72 -14.05 -39.81
C ILE A 205 6.80 -13.96 -38.72
N GLU A 206 7.07 -12.76 -38.20
CA GLU A 206 8.09 -12.54 -37.18
C GLU A 206 7.73 -13.24 -35.86
N PHE A 207 6.47 -13.21 -35.47
CA PHE A 207 5.95 -13.93 -34.31
C PHE A 207 6.20 -15.44 -34.43
N ASN A 208 5.85 -16.03 -35.58
CA ASN A 208 6.04 -17.46 -35.83
C ASN A 208 7.53 -17.85 -35.86
N GLN A 209 8.41 -17.00 -36.41
CA GLN A 209 9.85 -17.21 -36.38
C GLN A 209 10.39 -17.23 -34.94
N ARG A 210 10.02 -16.26 -34.10
CA ARG A 210 10.45 -16.20 -32.70
C ARG A 210 9.97 -17.41 -31.89
N GLN A 211 8.74 -17.86 -32.12
CA GLN A 211 8.21 -19.08 -31.49
C GLN A 211 8.99 -20.33 -31.92
N ALA A 212 9.37 -20.43 -33.20
CA ALA A 212 10.19 -21.53 -33.71
C ALA A 212 11.59 -21.53 -33.09
N GLU A 213 12.25 -20.37 -32.99
CA GLU A 213 13.55 -20.21 -32.34
C GLU A 213 13.51 -20.61 -30.86
N ARG A 214 12.47 -20.19 -30.12
CA ARG A 214 12.29 -20.61 -28.72
C ARG A 214 12.08 -22.12 -28.59
N LYS A 215 11.34 -22.74 -29.51
CA LYS A 215 11.15 -24.19 -29.52
C LYS A 215 12.45 -24.92 -29.79
N ALA A 216 13.26 -24.42 -30.74
CA ALA A 216 14.58 -24.97 -31.02
C ALA A 216 15.52 -24.83 -29.81
N LEU A 217 15.51 -23.66 -29.14
CA LEU A 217 16.31 -23.43 -27.92
C LEU A 217 15.88 -24.37 -26.79
N LYS A 218 14.57 -24.58 -26.58
CA LYS A 218 14.07 -25.55 -25.59
C LYS A 218 14.57 -26.95 -25.87
N SER A 219 14.51 -27.40 -27.13
CA SER A 219 15.05 -28.70 -27.53
C SER A 219 16.54 -28.81 -27.20
N ALA A 220 17.33 -27.80 -27.57
CA ALA A 220 18.76 -27.79 -27.28
C ALA A 220 19.07 -27.77 -25.77
N MET A 221 18.24 -27.10 -24.97
CA MET A 221 18.37 -27.12 -23.50
C MET A 221 18.00 -28.47 -22.90
N ASP A 222 17.00 -29.16 -23.45
CA ASP A 222 16.64 -30.52 -23.03
C ASP A 222 17.78 -31.50 -23.35
N ASP A 223 18.43 -31.36 -24.52
CA ASP A 223 19.61 -32.16 -24.89
C ASP A 223 20.77 -31.90 -23.90
N VAL A 224 21.06 -30.64 -23.57
CA VAL A 224 22.08 -30.30 -22.55
C VAL A 224 21.70 -30.87 -21.18
N LYS A 225 20.43 -30.85 -20.81
CA LYS A 225 19.96 -31.41 -19.55
C LYS A 225 20.22 -32.92 -19.49
N THR A 226 19.98 -33.66 -20.57
CA THR A 226 20.29 -35.10 -20.61
C THR A 226 21.77 -35.37 -20.40
N LEU A 227 22.65 -34.56 -21.00
CA LEU A 227 24.10 -34.69 -20.83
C LEU A 227 24.57 -34.39 -19.39
N VAL A 228 23.91 -33.46 -18.70
CA VAL A 228 24.27 -33.09 -17.32
C VAL A 228 23.67 -34.06 -16.29
N ASP A 229 22.46 -34.57 -16.55
CA ASP A 229 21.79 -35.53 -15.65
C ASP A 229 22.43 -36.93 -15.74
N ASP A 230 23.01 -37.33 -16.88
CA ASP A 230 23.74 -38.60 -17.03
C ASP A 230 25.10 -38.63 -16.28
N ASP A 231 25.70 -37.47 -15.98
CA ASP A 231 26.97 -37.34 -15.23
C ASP A 231 26.76 -37.31 -13.69
N LEU A 232 25.53 -37.47 -13.21
CA LEU A 232 25.17 -37.42 -11.79
C LEU A 232 24.54 -38.75 -11.31
N GLU A 233 25.17 -39.89 -11.59
CA GLU A 233 24.96 -41.12 -10.80
C GLU A 233 25.76 -41.03 -9.48
N PHE A 234 25.15 -40.48 -8.43
CA PHE A 234 25.57 -40.62 -7.03
C PHE A 234 24.40 -41.05 -6.15
#